data_AF-A0A2C5ZCD3-F1
#
_entry.id   AF-A0A2C5ZCD3-F1
#
_cell.length_a   1.000
_cell.length_b   1.000
_cell.length_c   1.000
_cell.angle_alpha   90.00
_cell.angle_beta   90.00
_cell.angle_gamma   90.00
#
_symmetry.space_group_name_H-M   'P 1'
#
loop_
_entity.id
_entity.type
_entity.pdbx_description
1 polymer ?
#
loop_
_entity_poly.entity_id
_entity_poly.type
_entity_poly.pdbx_seq_one_letter_code
_entity_poly.pdbx_strand_id
1 'polypeptide(L)'
;MEPDEATAYLKSLLNKNLRIITTDGRLFWGAFKCTDANQNVVLSHTYEYRQPVSAHGSASHEPPARMDVSAARYLGLVVVPGHHIVRMELEKFVSQMKATPPQDYDRSLII
;
A
#
# COMPACT_ATOMS: atom_id res chain seq x y z
N MET A 1 -12.43 6.62 -16.02
CA MET A 1 -13.24 5.96 -14.98
C MET A 1 -14.35 6.94 -14.65
N GLU A 2 -15.60 6.54 -14.87
CA GLU A 2 -16.73 7.39 -14.53
C GLU A 2 -16.80 7.58 -13.00
N PRO A 3 -17.32 8.69 -12.46
CA PRO A 3 -17.31 8.97 -11.02
C PRO A 3 -17.95 7.86 -10.16
N ASP A 4 -18.98 7.20 -10.69
CA ASP A 4 -19.66 6.08 -10.03
C ASP A 4 -18.80 4.81 -10.00
N GLU A 5 -18.04 4.56 -11.07
CA GLU A 5 -17.09 3.45 -11.17
C GLU A 5 -15.93 3.64 -10.18
N ALA A 6 -15.42 4.87 -10.05
CA ALA A 6 -14.38 5.22 -9.08
C ALA A 6 -14.86 5.06 -7.64
N THR A 7 -16.08 5.52 -7.37
CA THR A 7 -16.70 5.37 -6.06
C THR A 7 -16.90 3.90 -5.70
N ALA A 8 -17.38 3.09 -6.65
CA ALA A 8 -17.54 1.65 -6.45
C ALA A 8 -16.19 0.96 -6.22
N TYR A 9 -15.16 1.33 -6.98
CA TYR A 9 -13.82 0.81 -6.82
C TYR A 9 -13.24 1.14 -5.43
N LEU A 10 -13.25 2.40 -5.01
CA LEU A 10 -12.75 2.81 -3.70
C LEU A 10 -13.52 2.14 -2.55
N LYS A 11 -14.86 2.02 -2.68
CA LYS A 11 -15.68 1.27 -1.72
C LYS A 11 -15.25 -0.20 -1.63
N SER A 12 -14.89 -0.82 -2.75
CA SER A 12 -14.41 -2.20 -2.79
C SER A 12 -13.07 -2.41 -2.08
N LEU A 13 -12.31 -1.33 -1.84
CA LEU A 13 -11.02 -1.37 -1.13
C LEU A 13 -11.18 -1.21 0.39
N LEU A 14 -12.35 -0.75 0.87
CA LEU A 14 -12.58 -0.50 2.29
C LEU A 14 -12.31 -1.76 3.12
N ASN A 15 -11.62 -1.56 4.24
CA ASN A 15 -11.19 -2.58 5.19
C ASN A 15 -10.19 -3.61 4.63
N LYS A 16 -9.72 -3.47 3.39
CA LYS A 16 -8.61 -4.28 2.87
C LYS A 16 -7.27 -3.64 3.26
N ASN A 17 -6.24 -4.47 3.39
CA ASN A 17 -4.91 -3.99 3.67
C ASN A 17 -4.28 -3.39 2.42
N LEU A 18 -3.76 -2.18 2.57
CA LEU A 18 -2.93 -1.52 1.57
C LEU A 18 -1.49 -1.44 2.07
N ARG A 19 -0.56 -1.57 1.13
CA ARG A 19 0.84 -1.17 1.28
C ARG A 19 1.02 0.18 0.61
N ILE A 20 1.41 1.20 1.35
CA ILE A 20 1.60 2.57 0.86
C ILE A 20 3.07 2.91 1.01
N ILE A 21 3.73 3.23 -0.10
CA ILE A 21 5.12 3.70 -0.13
C ILE A 21 5.08 5.21 -0.27
N THR A 22 5.90 5.88 0.54
CA THR A 22 6.00 7.34 0.56
C THR A 22 7.31 7.86 -0.01
N THR A 23 7.36 9.14 -0.32
CA THR A 23 8.51 9.82 -0.94
C THR A 23 9.83 9.69 -0.15
N ASP A 24 9.77 9.51 1.17
CA ASP A 24 10.95 9.35 2.03
C ASP A 24 11.37 7.87 2.21
N GLY A 25 10.75 6.96 1.45
CA GLY A 25 11.06 5.52 1.46
C GLY A 25 10.36 4.75 2.58
N ARG A 26 9.48 5.36 3.38
CA ARG A 26 8.68 4.61 4.36
C ARG A 26 7.58 3.80 3.69
N LEU A 27 7.33 2.62 4.23
CA LEU A 27 6.19 1.77 3.88
C LEU A 27 5.20 1.72 5.04
N PHE A 28 3.95 2.08 4.77
CA PHE A 28 2.83 1.91 5.69
C PHE A 28 1.98 0.73 5.24
N TRP A 29 1.72 -0.19 6.14
CA TRP A 29 0.84 -1.33 5.89
C TRP A 29 -0.31 -1.32 6.90
N GLY A 30 -1.54 -1.28 6.43
CA GLY A 30 -2.72 -1.26 7.29
C GLY A 30 -4.03 -1.28 6.51
N ALA A 31 -5.15 -1.36 7.22
CA ALA A 31 -6.47 -1.48 6.62
C ALA A 31 -7.01 -0.11 6.18
N PHE A 32 -7.38 0.01 4.90
CA PHE A 32 -7.93 1.23 4.31
C PHE A 32 -9.30 1.57 4.88
N LYS A 33 -9.48 2.81 5.35
CA LYS A 33 -10.75 3.28 5.95
C LYS A 33 -11.44 4.35 5.14
N CYS A 34 -10.69 5.29 4.59
CA CYS A 34 -11.23 6.30 3.67
C CYS A 34 -10.09 7.04 2.95
N THR A 35 -10.50 7.78 1.93
CA THR A 35 -9.68 8.76 1.23
C THR A 35 -10.48 10.04 1.03
N ASP A 36 -9.80 11.15 0.73
CA ASP A 36 -10.41 12.43 0.37
C ASP A 36 -10.01 12.89 -1.05
N ALA A 37 -10.48 14.07 -1.47
CA ALA A 37 -10.20 14.63 -2.78
C ALA A 37 -8.70 14.98 -3.00
N ASN A 38 -7.93 15.10 -1.92
CA ASN A 38 -6.49 15.37 -1.95
C ASN A 38 -5.66 14.08 -1.79
N GLN A 39 -6.31 12.92 -1.94
CA GLN A 39 -5.69 11.61 -1.82
C GLN A 39 -5.09 11.33 -0.43
N ASN A 40 -5.51 12.05 0.62
CA ASN A 40 -5.11 11.71 1.98
C ASN A 40 -5.76 10.39 2.37
N VAL A 41 -4.97 9.44 2.85
CA VAL A 41 -5.44 8.09 3.16
C VAL A 41 -5.50 7.85 4.65
N VAL A 42 -6.63 7.37 5.15
CA VAL A 42 -6.75 6.89 6.53
C VAL A 42 -6.56 5.38 6.57
N LEU A 43 -5.58 4.93 7.37
CA LEU A 43 -5.29 3.53 7.64
C LEU A 43 -5.49 3.22 9.12
N SER A 44 -6.09 2.06 9.42
CA SER A 44 -6.16 1.51 10.78
C SER A 44 -5.28 0.28 10.94
N HIS A 45 -4.91 -0.03 12.19
CA HIS A 45 -4.01 -1.14 12.53
C HIS A 45 -2.69 -1.07 11.75
N THR A 46 -2.16 0.15 11.62
CA THR A 46 -1.05 0.43 10.71
C THR A 46 0.29 0.10 11.34
N TYR A 47 1.16 -0.51 10.53
CA TYR A 47 2.57 -0.71 10.79
C TYR A 47 3.40 0.13 9.82
N GLU A 48 4.42 0.80 10.32
CA GLU A 48 5.43 1.52 9.55
C GLU A 48 6.70 0.68 9.46
N TYR A 49 7.28 0.62 8.26
CA TYR A 49 8.54 -0.02 7.98
C TYR A 49 9.48 1.00 7.36
N ARG A 50 10.70 1.06 7.89
CA ARG A 50 11.75 1.95 7.42
C ARG A 50 12.86 1.13 6.76
N GLN A 51 13.41 1.65 5.66
CA GLN A 51 14.61 1.05 5.10
C GLN A 51 15.79 1.31 6.08
N PRO A 52 16.60 0.29 6.42
CA PRO A 52 17.77 0.50 7.25
C PRO A 52 18.77 1.41 6.52
N VAL A 53 19.30 2.39 7.25
CA VAL A 53 20.23 3.43 6.75
C VAL A 53 21.57 2.89 6.23
N SER A 54 21.82 1.58 6.32
CA SER A 54 23.05 0.92 5.86
C SER A 54 23.02 0.46 4.39
N ALA A 55 21.91 0.67 3.66
CA ALA A 55 21.78 0.30 2.26
C ALA A 55 22.13 1.44 1.27
N HIS A 56 23.10 2.30 1.59
CA HIS A 56 23.70 3.27 0.66
C HIS A 56 24.56 2.60 -0.43
N GLY A 57 24.11 1.47 -0.99
CA GLY A 57 24.89 0.69 -1.95
C GLY A 57 24.16 0.23 -3.22
N SER A 58 22.83 0.20 -3.24
CA SER A 58 22.09 -0.15 -4.45
C SER A 58 20.65 0.31 -4.34
N ALA A 59 20.31 1.38 -5.04
CA ALA A 59 18.94 1.82 -5.28
C ALA A 59 18.23 0.84 -6.24
N SER A 60 18.11 -0.42 -5.84
CA SER A 60 17.14 -1.32 -6.45
C SER A 60 15.77 -0.88 -5.97
N HIS A 61 14.95 -0.36 -6.89
CA HIS A 61 13.51 -0.08 -6.70
C HIS A 61 12.68 -1.36 -6.43
N GLU A 62 13.34 -2.46 -6.08
CA GLU A 62 12.75 -3.73 -5.75
C GLU A 62 12.26 -3.66 -4.29
N PRO A 63 10.95 -3.85 -4.03
CA PRO A 63 10.46 -3.96 -2.66
C PRO A 63 11.18 -5.12 -1.97
N PRO A 64 11.61 -4.98 -0.71
CA PRO A 64 12.31 -6.05 -0.01
C PRO A 64 11.43 -7.31 0.00
N ALA A 65 11.91 -8.37 -0.67
CA ALA A 65 11.21 -9.65 -0.82
C ALA A 65 10.90 -10.33 0.54
N ARG A 66 11.59 -9.89 1.60
CA ARG A 66 11.29 -10.27 2.99
C ARG A 66 11.31 -9.01 3.84
N MET A 67 10.14 -8.64 4.33
CA MET A 67 9.97 -7.57 5.28
C MET A 67 10.63 -8.01 6.59
N ASP A 68 11.71 -7.34 6.99
CA ASP A 68 12.30 -7.58 8.30
C ASP A 68 11.30 -7.12 9.37
N VAL A 69 10.66 -8.10 10.03
CA VAL A 69 9.64 -7.88 11.05
C VAL A 69 10.22 -7.08 12.23
N SER A 70 11.53 -7.12 12.46
CA SER A 70 12.20 -6.37 13.52
C SER A 70 12.23 -4.85 13.28
N ALA A 71 12.04 -4.41 12.02
CA ALA A 71 11.99 -2.99 11.65
C ALA A 71 10.57 -2.40 11.68
N ALA A 72 9.54 -3.19 12.03
CA ALA A 72 8.15 -2.78 12.03
C ALA A 72 7.79 -1.97 13.29
N ARG A 73 7.17 -0.80 13.11
CA ARG A 73 6.62 0.00 14.22
C ARG A 73 5.10 0.09 14.11
N TYR A 74 4.38 -0.39 15.14
CA TYR A 74 2.93 -0.23 15.21
C TYR A 74 2.55 1.24 15.50
N LEU A 75 1.60 1.77 14.74
CA LEU A 75 1.13 3.16 14.84
C LEU A 75 -0.35 3.30 15.21
N GLY A 76 -1.19 2.28 14.96
CA GLY A 76 -2.62 2.35 15.22
C GLY A 76 -3.43 2.96 14.07
N LEU A 77 -4.13 4.08 14.31
CA LEU A 77 -4.93 4.80 13.30
C LEU A 77 -4.15 6.04 12.84
N VAL A 78 -3.87 6.13 11.54
CA VAL A 78 -3.04 7.21 10.98
C VAL A 78 -3.64 7.80 9.72
N VAL A 79 -3.24 9.03 9.42
CA VAL A 79 -3.46 9.69 8.14
C VAL A 79 -2.12 9.75 7.40
N VAL A 80 -2.08 9.24 6.18
CA VAL A 80 -0.95 9.40 5.26
C VAL A 80 -1.29 10.54 4.30
N PRO A 81 -0.53 11.66 4.28
CA PRO A 81 -0.80 12.77 3.38
C PRO A 81 -0.61 12.35 1.91
N GLY A 82 -1.59 12.66 1.06
CA GLY A 82 -1.62 12.19 -0.34
C GLY A 82 -0.39 12.60 -1.15
N HIS A 83 0.11 13.82 -0.93
CA HIS A 83 1.29 14.36 -1.63
C HIS A 83 2.61 13.63 -1.30
N HIS A 84 2.64 12.82 -0.24
CA HIS A 84 3.79 11.96 0.05
C HIS A 84 3.66 10.56 -0.54
N ILE A 85 2.50 10.16 -1.07
CA ILE A 85 2.26 8.81 -1.54
C ILE A 85 2.79 8.67 -2.97
N VAL A 86 3.70 7.71 -3.18
CA VAL A 86 4.28 7.42 -4.50
C VAL A 86 3.79 6.10 -5.08
N ARG A 87 3.29 5.19 -4.25
CA ARG A 87 2.73 3.90 -4.68
C ARG A 87 1.77 3.35 -3.62
N MET A 88 0.66 2.77 -4.07
CA MET A 88 -0.26 2.00 -3.24
C MET A 88 -0.43 0.60 -3.84
N GLU A 89 -0.46 -0.43 -3.01
CA GLU A 89 -0.67 -1.81 -3.44
C GLU A 89 -1.72 -2.47 -2.56
N LEU A 90 -2.66 -3.17 -3.19
CA LEU A 90 -3.64 -3.98 -2.49
C LEU A 90 -3.01 -5.33 -2.12
N GLU A 91 -3.02 -5.67 -0.84
CA GLU A 91 -2.62 -7.01 -0.40
C GLU A 91 -3.66 -8.04 -0.87
N LYS A 92 -3.18 -9.08 -1.54
CA LYS A 92 -3.99 -10.25 -1.95
C LYS A 92 -3.42 -11.48 -1.25
N PHE A 93 -4.23 -12.14 -0.42
CA PHE A 93 -3.85 -13.42 0.14
C PHE A 93 -3.95 -14.51 -0.92
N VAL A 94 -2.96 -15.40 -0.99
CA VAL A 94 -2.94 -16.54 -1.93
C VAL A 94 -4.17 -17.44 -1.72
N SER A 95 -4.70 -17.52 -0.49
CA SER A 95 -5.94 -18.25 -0.17
C SER A 95 -7.22 -17.62 -0.74
N GLN A 96 -7.17 -16.36 -1.18
CA GLN A 96 -8.29 -15.64 -1.81
C GLN A 96 -8.23 -15.71 -3.34
N MET A 97 -7.14 -16.24 -3.92
CA MET A 97 -7.09 -16.53 -5.35
C MET A 97 -7.88 -17.81 -5.62
N LYS A 98 -9.19 -17.67 -5.89
CA LYS A 98 -9.89 -18.68 -6.68
C LYS A 98 -9.07 -18.90 -7.96
N ALA A 99 -8.64 -20.13 -8.21
CA ALA A 99 -7.84 -20.53 -9.36
C ALA A 99 -8.41 -19.93 -10.66
N THR A 100 -7.85 -18.80 -11.06
CA THR A 100 -8.14 -18.13 -12.33
C THR A 100 -6.87 -18.31 -13.14
N PRO A 101 -6.93 -18.91 -14.34
CA PRO A 101 -5.74 -19.23 -15.11
C PRO A 101 -4.93 -17.97 -15.43
N PRO A 102 -3.59 -18.09 -15.59
CA PRO A 102 -2.69 -16.95 -15.63
C PRO A 102 -2.95 -16.15 -16.91
N GLN A 103 -3.53 -14.96 -16.74
CA GLN A 103 -3.43 -13.91 -17.73
C GLN A 103 -2.59 -12.79 -17.13
N ASP A 104 -1.55 -12.44 -17.87
CA ASP A 104 -0.61 -11.34 -17.61
C ASP A 104 -1.29 -10.14 -16.96
N TYR A 105 -0.89 -9.84 -15.73
CA TYR A 105 -1.14 -8.55 -15.11
C TYR A 105 0.16 -8.00 -14.55
N ASP A 106 1.05 -7.59 -15.47
CA ASP A 106 1.83 -6.39 -15.24
C ASP A 106 0.93 -5.19 -15.50
N ARG A 107 0.28 -4.73 -14.43
CA ARG A 107 -0.21 -3.36 -14.33
C ARG A 107 0.11 -2.88 -12.94
N SER A 108 1.28 -2.25 -12.82
CA SER A 108 1.57 -1.22 -11.83
C SER A 108 0.45 -0.16 -11.85
N LEU A 109 -0.64 -0.45 -11.14
CA LEU A 109 -1.79 0.43 -11.02
C LEU A 109 -1.53 1.38 -9.84
N ILE A 110 -1.03 2.55 -10.19
CA ILE A 110 -1.00 3.74 -9.35
C ILE A 110 -2.47 4.20 -9.21
N ILE A 111 -2.94 4.30 -7.97
CA ILE A 111 -4.23 4.93 -7.60
C ILE A 111 -4.00 6.45 -7.52
#